data_AF-A0A1X0ILL3-F1
#
_entry.id   AF-A0A1X0ILL3-F1
#
_cell.length_a   1.000
_cell.length_b   1.000
_cell.length_c   1.000
_cell.angle_alpha   90.00
_cell.angle_beta   90.00
_cell.angle_gamma   90.00
#
_symmetry.space_group_name_H-M   'P 1'
#
loop_
_entity.id
_entity.type
_entity.pdbx_description
1 polymer ?
#
loop_
_entity_poly.entity_id
_entity_poly.type
_entity_poly.pdbx_seq_one_letter_code
_entity_poly.pdbx_strand_id
1 'polypeptide(L)' 'DPQSHLDEVVLPVLRKWRIFDRDDISSEAEWYREDLDRIIGDLKKTASDFEEVKAKYLERQAKRAERQGAKVQMISA' A
#
# COMPACT_ATOMS: atom_id res chain seq x y z
N ASP A 1 -2.38 -0.70 5.48
CA ASP A 1 -2.03 0.30 4.43
C ASP A 1 -2.19 -0.37 3.05
N PRO A 2 -2.08 0.36 1.92
CA PRO A 2 -2.29 -0.24 0.60
C PRO A 2 -1.28 -1.37 0.27
N GLN A 3 -0.06 -1.33 0.83
CA GLN A 3 0.92 -2.40 0.63
C GLN A 3 0.48 -3.68 1.33
N SER A 4 0.06 -3.60 2.60
CA SER A 4 -0.48 -4.76 3.33
C SER A 4 -1.73 -5.33 2.64
N HIS A 5 -2.64 -4.49 2.12
CA HIS A 5 -3.79 -4.99 1.37
C HIS A 5 -3.39 -5.70 0.05
N LEU A 6 -2.39 -5.16 -0.66
CA LEU A 6 -1.85 -5.79 -1.86
C LEU A 6 -1.24 -7.18 -1.54
N ASP A 7 -0.40 -7.25 -0.52
CA ASP A 7 0.41 -8.44 -0.20
C ASP A 7 -0.36 -9.53 0.54
N GLU A 8 -1.24 -9.15 1.46
CA GLU A 8 -1.94 -10.08 2.35
C GLU A 8 -3.33 -10.48 1.83
N VAL A 9 -3.91 -9.68 0.93
CA VAL A 9 -5.27 -9.90 0.42
C VAL A 9 -5.30 -10.09 -1.09
N VAL A 10 -4.92 -9.06 -1.86
CA VAL A 10 -5.12 -9.06 -3.31
C VAL A 10 -4.29 -10.15 -3.99
N LEU A 11 -2.95 -10.11 -3.85
CA LEU A 11 -2.08 -11.07 -4.53
C LEU A 11 -2.33 -12.53 -4.07
N PRO A 12 -2.57 -12.82 -2.77
CA PRO A 12 -2.94 -14.16 -2.33
C PRO A 12 -4.23 -14.69 -2.94
N VAL A 13 -5.28 -13.87 -3.04
CA VAL A 13 -6.55 -14.26 -3.67
C VAL A 13 -6.34 -14.56 -5.15
N LEU A 14 -5.65 -13.68 -5.88
CA LEU A 14 -5.41 -13.89 -7.32
C LEU A 14 -4.56 -15.14 -7.59
N ARG A 15 -3.57 -15.41 -6.73
CA ARG A 15 -2.77 -16.65 -6.79
C ARG A 15 -3.61 -17.88 -6.49
N LYS A 16 -4.47 -17.84 -5.46
CA LYS A 16 -5.33 -18.96 -5.07
C LYS A 16 -6.25 -19.40 -6.22
N TRP A 17 -6.71 -18.45 -7.03
CA TRP A 17 -7.56 -18.68 -8.20
C TRP A 17 -6.76 -18.85 -9.49
N ARG A 18 -5.42 -18.75 -9.43
CA ARG A 18 -4.50 -18.89 -10.56
C ARG A 18 -4.83 -17.94 -11.73
N ILE A 19 -5.37 -16.75 -11.46
CA ILE A 19 -5.94 -15.87 -12.51
C ILE A 19 -4.95 -15.58 -13.65
N PHE A 20 -3.66 -15.42 -13.33
CA PHE A 20 -2.62 -15.15 -14.33
C PHE A 20 -2.00 -16.41 -14.95
N ASP A 21 -2.27 -17.60 -14.41
CA ASP A 21 -1.70 -18.87 -14.87
C ASP A 21 -2.74 -19.76 -15.59
N ARG A 22 -3.96 -19.25 -15.81
CA ARG A 22 -5.03 -19.97 -16.52
C ARG A 22 -4.88 -19.81 -18.02
N ASP A 23 -4.96 -20.93 -18.72
CA ASP A 23 -4.96 -21.09 -20.17
C ASP A 23 -6.33 -21.56 -20.72
N ASP A 24 -7.30 -21.75 -19.82
CA ASP A 24 -8.64 -22.29 -20.09
C ASP A 24 -9.73 -21.20 -20.08
N ILE A 25 -9.39 -19.98 -20.52
CA ILE A 25 -10.29 -18.81 -20.47
C ILE A 25 -10.65 -18.31 -21.88
N SER A 26 -11.84 -17.70 -22.00
CA SER A 26 -12.28 -17.09 -23.26
C SER A 26 -11.51 -15.80 -23.55
N SER A 27 -11.56 -15.32 -24.79
CA SER A 27 -10.96 -14.03 -25.17
C SER A 27 -11.49 -12.87 -24.33
N GLU A 28 -12.79 -12.84 -24.01
CA GLU A 28 -13.38 -11.84 -23.11
C GLU A 28 -12.75 -11.88 -21.71
N ALA A 29 -12.49 -13.08 -21.19
CA ALA A 29 -11.80 -13.24 -19.91
C ALA A 29 -10.32 -12.83 -19.98
N GLU A 30 -9.66 -12.94 -21.13
CA GLU A 30 -8.31 -12.39 -21.32
C GLU A 30 -8.31 -10.86 -21.21
N TRP A 31 -9.30 -10.16 -21.80
CA TRP A 31 -9.46 -8.72 -21.63
C TRP A 31 -9.63 -8.32 -20.16
N TYR A 32 -10.43 -9.07 -19.40
CA TYR A 32 -10.58 -8.82 -17.96
C TYR A 32 -9.29 -9.11 -17.18
N ARG A 33 -8.49 -10.10 -17.59
CA ARG A 33 -7.18 -10.39 -16.98
C ARG A 33 -6.20 -9.24 -17.22
N GLU A 34 -6.19 -8.65 -18.41
CA GLU A 34 -5.36 -7.47 -18.72
C GLU A 34 -5.79 -6.24 -17.91
N ASP A 35 -7.10 -5.98 -17.81
CA ASP A 35 -7.61 -4.87 -17.00
C ASP A 35 -7.28 -5.06 -15.50
N LEU A 36 -7.36 -6.30 -15.02
CA LEU A 36 -6.95 -6.64 -13.67
C LEU A 36 -5.45 -6.40 -13.43
N ASP A 37 -4.58 -6.75 -14.38
CA ASP A 37 -3.14 -6.48 -14.28
C ASP A 37 -2.87 -4.96 -14.18
N ARG A 38 -3.56 -4.16 -15.00
CA ARG A 38 -3.50 -2.69 -14.93
C ARG A 38 -3.91 -2.17 -13.55
N ILE A 39 -5.03 -2.64 -13.00
CA ILE A 39 -5.52 -2.24 -11.68
C ILE A 39 -4.53 -2.60 -10.57
N ILE A 40 -3.89 -3.77 -10.64
CA ILE A 40 -2.83 -4.16 -9.70
C ILE A 40 -1.62 -3.24 -9.84
N GLY A 41 -1.25 -2.87 -11.06
CA GLY A 41 -0.20 -1.87 -11.32
C GLY A 41 -0.51 -0.53 -10.64
N ASP A 42 -1.74 -0.04 -10.78
CA ASP A 42 -2.20 1.20 -10.13
C ASP A 42 -2.17 1.09 -8.60
N LEU A 43 -2.55 -0.07 -8.04
CA LEU A 43 -2.48 -0.32 -6.59
C LEU A 43 -1.03 -0.35 -6.08
N LYS A 44 -0.11 -0.97 -6.83
CA LYS A 44 1.33 -0.96 -6.49
C LYS A 44 1.88 0.46 -6.44
N LYS A 45 1.53 1.29 -7.41
CA LYS A 45 1.92 2.71 -7.43
C LYS A 45 1.33 3.45 -6.22
N THR A 46 0.05 3.25 -5.94
CA THR A 46 -0.63 3.85 -4.79
C THR A 46 0.02 3.45 -3.47
N ALA A 47 0.46 2.20 -3.32
CA ALA A 47 1.17 1.72 -2.14
C ALA A 47 2.54 2.41 -1.98
N SER A 48 3.30 2.55 -3.07
CA SER A 48 4.57 3.30 -3.06
C SER A 48 4.37 4.76 -2.65
N ASP A 49 3.44 5.46 -3.30
CA ASP A 49 3.15 6.87 -3.01
C ASP A 49 2.67 7.06 -1.55
N PHE A 50 1.90 6.10 -1.03
CA PHE A 50 1.44 6.12 0.35
C PHE A 50 2.59 6.04 1.36
N GLU A 51 3.56 5.15 1.15
CA GLU A 51 4.71 5.01 2.06
C GLU A 51 5.58 6.27 2.09
N GLU A 52 5.76 6.96 0.97
CA GLU A 52 6.46 8.25 0.94
C GLU A 52 5.73 9.33 1.76
N VAL A 53 4.41 9.42 1.61
CA VAL A 53 3.58 10.38 2.36
C VAL A 53 3.58 10.04 3.85
N LYS A 54 3.47 8.76 4.20
CA LYS A 54 3.50 8.25 5.57
C LYS A 54 4.84 8.54 6.24
N ALA A 55 5.97 8.37 5.55
CA ALA A 55 7.29 8.71 6.09
C ALA A 55 7.38 10.21 6.47
N LYS A 56 6.96 11.10 5.57
CA LYS A 56 6.91 12.55 5.82
C LYS A 56 5.99 12.90 6.99
N TYR A 57 4.85 12.21 7.11
CA TYR A 57 3.92 12.41 8.21
C TYR A 57 4.51 11.98 9.56
N LEU A 58 5.15 10.81 9.62
CA LEU A 58 5.80 10.29 10.83
C LEU A 58 6.96 11.18 11.28
N GLU A 59 7.77 11.69 10.35
CA GLU A 59 8.85 12.64 10.65
C GLU A 59 8.29 13.92 11.32
N ARG A 60 7.19 14.47 10.78
CA ARG A 60 6.54 15.66 11.35
C ARG A 60 5.97 15.36 12.74
N GLN A 61 5.43 14.17 12.96
CA GLN A 61 4.93 13.77 14.28
C GLN A 61 6.07 13.63 15.30
N ALA A 62 7.18 13.01 14.92
CA ALA A 62 8.37 12.88 15.77
C ALA A 62 8.89 14.25 16.20
N LYS A 63 9.06 15.19 15.26
CA LYS A 63 9.47 16.58 15.55
C LYS A 63 8.52 17.31 16.51
N ARG A 64 7.21 17.06 16.41
CA ARG A 64 6.22 17.65 17.33
C ARG A 64 6.32 17.03 18.72
N ALA A 65 6.49 15.71 18.80
CA ALA A 65 6.65 15.00 20.06
C ALA A 65 7.92 15.45 20.79
N GLU A 66 9.05 15.60 20.08
CA GLU A 66 10.30 16.14 20.64
C GLU A 66 10.13 17.54 21.21
N ARG A 67 9.51 18.46 20.45
CA ARG A 67 9.24 19.83 20.92
C ARG A 67 8.34 19.86 22.15
N GLN A 68 7.31 19.02 22.18
CA GLN A 68 6.40 18.93 23.32
C GLN A 68 7.13 18.36 24.55
N GLY A 69 7.96 17.33 24.37
CA GLY A 69 8.80 16.76 25.42
C GLY A 69 9.77 17.80 26.00
N ALA A 70 10.49 18.53 25.13
CA ALA A 70 11.38 19.60 25.54
C ALA A 70 10.65 20.72 26.31
N LYS A 71 9.45 21.09 25.87
CA LYS A 71 8.63 22.09 26.57
C LYS A 71 8.19 21.62 27.95
N VAL A 72 7.76 20.36 28.08
CA VAL A 72 7.40 19.78 29.38
C VAL A 72 8.60 19.78 30.31
N GLN A 73 9.78 19.39 29.80
CA GLN A 73 11.00 19.33 30.58
C GLN A 73 11.46 20.71 31.07
N MET A 74 11.32 21.76 30.25
CA MET A 74 11.59 23.15 30.64
C MET A 74 10.63 23.70 31.70
N ILE A 75 9.37 23.24 31.73
CA ILE A 75 8.38 23.68 32.73
C ILE A 75 8.57 22.93 34.06
N SER A 76 9.09 21.71 34.01
CA SER A 76 9.33 20.87 35.19
C SER A 76 10.69 21.08 35.87
N ALA A 77 11.58 21.88 35.27
CA ALA A 77 12.90 22.23 35.80
C ALA A 77 12.87 23.60 36.47
#